data_AF-A0A9E6NVM1-F1
#
_entry.id   AF-A0A9E6NVM1-F1
#
_cell.length_a   1.000
_cell.length_b   1.000
_cell.length_c   1.000
_cell.angle_alpha   90.00
_cell.angle_beta   90.00
_cell.angle_gamma   90.00
#
_symmetry.space_group_name_H-M   'P 1'
#
loop_
_entity.id
_entity.type
_entity.pdbx_description
1 polymer ?
#
loop_
_entity_poly.entity_id
_entity_poly.type
_entity_poly.pdbx_seq_one_letter_code
_entity_poly.pdbx_strand_id
1 'polypeptide(L)'
;MRPVVGSLEHYRLKSPASLPAADAQGLRIFNGRQYVDIAHDEIVQVRQTAATGEYRATLASELAASGPALIFDPQNRLWKLAAAQPSSDLANVIDIDIDELIRGIRNESTAKKRIHDGSEDMIERDTLIGATLVARGLKQFKPKQAALIRSELRAIETVFSDANYAISQNLQEADAVYTSFFGADHRVVAGQFAESVSRGLALSREYQGVWGEEKFIGVDVDNDAAAWMYKRDFHGRFFINRKYMRRGILSMSLGHEMLHTNRVDRFQAIGPNAADFFYLNNHLQGLLSPDLPSIYDVPERVVSEAIMRGGLTVDYLKAFGDDHDSFLFGVSDYLGVDDDLDLHTAVDLFNANSQMRAHMAANNADSVVYAAKSLQTLQRNKIEYAWLDSLIED
;
A
#
# COMPACT_ATOMS: atom_id res chain seq x y z
N MET A 1 -12.39 -35.99 -1.78
CA MET A 1 -13.45 -35.75 -2.79
C MET A 1 -12.84 -34.96 -3.94
N ARG A 2 -13.09 -35.32 -5.19
CA ARG A 2 -12.57 -34.58 -6.37
C ARG A 2 -13.29 -33.22 -6.47
N PRO A 3 -12.61 -32.11 -6.77
CA PRO A 3 -13.28 -30.84 -7.05
C PRO A 3 -13.97 -30.95 -8.42
N VAL A 4 -15.28 -30.72 -8.44
CA VAL A 4 -16.05 -30.61 -9.69
C VAL A 4 -15.77 -29.23 -10.26
N VAL A 5 -15.01 -29.14 -11.35
CA VAL A 5 -14.95 -27.92 -12.17
C VAL A 5 -16.34 -27.76 -12.79
N GLY A 6 -17.15 -26.85 -12.24
CA GLY A 6 -18.51 -26.61 -12.72
C GLY A 6 -18.50 -25.98 -14.11
N SER A 7 -19.01 -26.69 -15.11
CA SER A 7 -19.20 -26.17 -16.48
C SER A 7 -20.42 -25.26 -16.58
N LEU A 8 -20.35 -24.21 -17.42
CA LEU A 8 -21.45 -23.28 -17.69
C LEU A 8 -22.46 -23.79 -18.73
N GLU A 9 -22.21 -24.92 -19.38
CA GLU A 9 -22.99 -25.39 -20.55
C GLU A 9 -24.52 -25.38 -20.33
N HIS A 10 -24.99 -25.76 -19.15
CA HIS A 10 -26.43 -25.81 -18.83
C HIS A 10 -27.06 -24.45 -18.49
N TYR A 11 -26.26 -23.41 -18.31
CA TYR A 11 -26.72 -22.08 -17.87
C TYR A 11 -26.68 -21.03 -18.98
N ARG A 12 -26.12 -21.37 -20.16
CA ARG A 12 -25.96 -20.44 -21.29
C ARG A 12 -27.31 -20.15 -21.94
N LEU A 13 -27.56 -18.87 -22.17
CA LEU A 13 -28.71 -18.33 -22.88
C LEU A 13 -28.22 -17.43 -24.02
N LYS A 14 -28.98 -17.34 -25.10
CA LYS A 14 -28.72 -16.34 -26.14
C LYS A 14 -29.24 -14.98 -25.70
N SER A 15 -28.46 -13.93 -25.96
CA SER A 15 -28.84 -12.55 -25.65
C SER A 15 -30.09 -12.12 -26.46
N PRO A 16 -31.22 -11.77 -25.81
CA PRO A 16 -32.38 -11.24 -26.51
C PRO A 16 -32.11 -9.83 -27.03
N ALA A 17 -32.67 -9.47 -28.20
CA ALA A 17 -32.52 -8.11 -28.76
C ALA A 17 -33.08 -6.98 -27.87
N SER A 18 -33.94 -7.31 -26.91
CA SER A 18 -34.52 -6.38 -25.93
C SER A 18 -33.75 -6.29 -24.61
N LEU A 19 -32.55 -6.88 -24.52
CA LEU A 19 -31.76 -6.90 -23.30
C LEU A 19 -31.11 -5.52 -23.06
N PRO A 20 -31.33 -4.87 -21.90
CA PRO A 20 -30.70 -3.59 -21.58
C PRO A 20 -29.17 -3.68 -21.54
N ALA A 21 -28.50 -2.53 -21.73
CA ALA A 21 -27.05 -2.43 -21.59
C ALA A 21 -26.59 -2.85 -20.18
N ALA A 22 -25.40 -3.43 -20.10
CA ALA A 22 -24.80 -3.78 -18.82
C ALA A 22 -24.40 -2.52 -18.03
N ASP A 23 -24.50 -2.58 -16.71
CA ASP A 23 -24.02 -1.54 -15.80
C ASP A 23 -22.49 -1.55 -15.65
N ALA A 24 -21.96 -0.72 -14.74
CA ALA A 24 -20.52 -0.59 -14.52
C ALA A 24 -19.86 -1.89 -14.02
N GLN A 25 -20.66 -2.81 -13.47
CA GLN A 25 -20.26 -4.12 -12.97
C GLN A 25 -20.52 -5.23 -14.00
N GLY A 26 -20.96 -4.88 -15.22
CA GLY A 26 -21.24 -5.87 -16.26
C GLY A 26 -22.54 -6.65 -16.05
N LEU A 27 -23.44 -6.21 -15.18
CA LEU A 27 -24.74 -6.82 -14.93
C LEU A 27 -25.83 -6.19 -15.80
N ARG A 28 -26.71 -7.03 -16.33
CA ARG A 28 -27.90 -6.64 -17.09
C ARG A 28 -29.14 -7.02 -16.32
N ILE A 29 -30.02 -6.05 -16.04
CA ILE A 29 -31.29 -6.32 -15.38
C ILE A 29 -32.41 -6.36 -16.41
N PHE A 30 -33.09 -7.51 -16.53
CA PHE A 30 -34.24 -7.67 -17.38
C PHE A 30 -35.34 -8.43 -16.63
N ASN A 31 -36.54 -7.85 -16.54
CA ASN A 31 -37.68 -8.41 -15.78
C ASN A 31 -37.34 -8.81 -14.34
N GLY A 32 -36.54 -7.99 -13.64
CA GLY A 32 -36.14 -8.23 -12.25
C GLY A 32 -35.13 -9.37 -12.06
N ARG A 33 -34.53 -9.87 -13.15
CA ARG A 33 -33.48 -10.90 -13.13
C ARG A 33 -32.16 -10.32 -13.62
N GLN A 34 -31.07 -10.79 -13.04
CA GLN A 34 -29.71 -10.39 -13.40
C GLN A 34 -29.12 -11.36 -14.41
N TYR A 35 -28.53 -10.80 -15.45
CA TYR A 35 -27.83 -11.52 -16.51
C TYR A 35 -26.43 -10.95 -16.68
N VAL A 36 -25.51 -11.79 -17.13
CA VAL A 36 -24.12 -11.40 -17.39
C VAL A 36 -23.69 -11.90 -18.76
N ASP A 37 -22.87 -11.13 -19.47
CA ASP A 37 -22.28 -11.53 -20.74
C ASP A 37 -21.07 -12.44 -20.48
N ILE A 38 -21.07 -13.65 -21.05
CA ILE A 38 -19.92 -14.58 -20.97
C ILE A 38 -19.16 -14.69 -22.28
N ALA A 39 -19.79 -14.28 -23.39
CA ALA A 39 -19.19 -14.11 -24.71
C ALA A 39 -20.09 -13.18 -25.56
N HIS A 40 -19.69 -12.90 -26.80
CA HIS A 40 -20.52 -12.15 -27.75
C HIS A 40 -21.85 -12.88 -28.00
N ASP A 41 -22.97 -12.23 -27.69
CA ASP A 41 -24.35 -12.75 -27.75
C ASP A 41 -24.69 -13.95 -26.83
N GLU A 42 -23.80 -14.31 -25.89
CA GLU A 42 -24.05 -15.36 -24.89
C GLU A 42 -24.13 -14.76 -23.49
N ILE A 43 -25.24 -15.04 -22.79
CA ILE A 43 -25.50 -14.57 -21.44
C ILE A 43 -25.78 -15.72 -20.48
N VAL A 44 -25.58 -15.48 -19.19
CA VAL A 44 -25.96 -16.39 -18.11
C VAL A 44 -26.82 -15.64 -17.11
N GLN A 45 -27.88 -16.25 -16.60
CA GLN A 45 -28.61 -15.68 -15.46
C GLN A 45 -27.82 -15.93 -14.18
N VAL A 46 -27.64 -14.90 -13.36
CA VAL A 46 -26.90 -14.98 -12.10
C VAL A 46 -27.75 -14.55 -10.91
N ARG A 47 -27.35 -14.99 -9.72
CA ARG A 47 -27.82 -14.44 -8.45
C ARG A 47 -26.68 -14.43 -7.44
N GLN A 48 -26.66 -13.40 -6.61
CA GLN A 48 -25.71 -13.28 -5.52
C GLN A 48 -26.07 -14.26 -4.39
N THR A 49 -25.09 -14.95 -3.81
CA THR A 49 -25.27 -15.78 -2.62
C THR A 49 -25.18 -14.92 -1.35
N ALA A 50 -26.10 -15.12 -0.41
CA ALA A 50 -26.11 -14.36 0.85
C ALA A 50 -24.95 -14.71 1.80
N ALA A 51 -24.25 -15.83 1.57
CA ALA A 51 -23.17 -16.31 2.44
C ALA A 51 -21.80 -15.73 2.09
N THR A 52 -21.53 -15.48 0.81
CA THR A 52 -20.20 -15.07 0.31
C THR A 52 -20.24 -13.87 -0.63
N GLY A 53 -21.43 -13.38 -1.00
CA GLY A 53 -21.55 -12.27 -1.95
C GLY A 53 -21.21 -12.66 -3.39
N GLU A 54 -20.92 -13.93 -3.66
CA GLU A 54 -20.55 -14.44 -4.99
C GLU A 54 -21.75 -14.44 -5.94
N TYR A 55 -21.53 -14.02 -7.19
CA TYR A 55 -22.50 -14.24 -8.26
C TYR A 55 -22.38 -15.65 -8.80
N ARG A 56 -23.44 -16.45 -8.65
CA ARG A 56 -23.50 -17.82 -9.16
C ARG A 56 -24.48 -17.93 -10.31
N ALA A 57 -24.11 -18.74 -11.31
CA ALA A 57 -25.00 -19.11 -12.38
C ALA A 57 -26.24 -19.80 -11.81
N THR A 58 -27.41 -19.47 -12.36
CA THR A 58 -28.68 -20.04 -11.91
C THR A 58 -29.65 -20.22 -13.06
N LEU A 59 -30.47 -21.27 -12.99
CA LEU A 59 -31.59 -21.47 -13.91
C LEU A 59 -32.80 -20.68 -13.42
N ALA A 60 -33.67 -20.28 -14.36
CA ALA A 60 -34.93 -19.60 -14.03
C ALA A 60 -35.84 -20.42 -13.09
N SER A 61 -35.70 -21.75 -13.09
CA SER A 61 -36.44 -22.69 -12.23
C SER A 61 -35.83 -22.89 -10.84
N GLU A 62 -34.66 -22.31 -10.56
CA GLU A 62 -33.95 -22.52 -9.31
C GLU A 62 -34.31 -21.47 -8.25
N LEU A 63 -34.68 -21.98 -7.07
CA LEU A 63 -34.98 -21.15 -5.91
C LEU A 63 -33.71 -20.59 -5.25
N ALA A 64 -32.55 -21.25 -5.40
CA ALA A 64 -31.24 -20.79 -4.95
C ALA A 64 -30.21 -21.08 -6.05
N ALA A 65 -29.26 -20.18 -6.26
CA ALA A 65 -28.25 -20.34 -7.31
C ALA A 65 -27.32 -21.51 -6.99
N SER A 66 -27.43 -22.58 -7.76
CA SER A 66 -26.70 -23.83 -7.56
C SER A 66 -25.46 -23.97 -8.47
N GLY A 67 -25.39 -23.13 -9.51
CA GLY A 67 -24.36 -23.20 -10.53
C GLY A 67 -22.99 -22.68 -10.08
N PRO A 68 -22.00 -22.75 -10.98
CA PRO A 68 -20.65 -22.28 -10.68
C PRO A 68 -20.62 -20.76 -10.44
N ALA A 69 -19.66 -20.34 -9.62
CA ALA A 69 -19.41 -18.93 -9.36
C ALA A 69 -18.77 -18.26 -10.58
N LEU A 70 -19.13 -17.00 -10.80
CA LEU A 70 -18.70 -16.17 -11.91
C LEU A 70 -18.09 -14.89 -11.34
N ILE A 71 -17.02 -14.41 -11.97
CA ILE A 71 -16.35 -13.15 -11.65
C ILE A 71 -16.30 -12.26 -12.88
N PHE A 72 -16.55 -10.97 -12.70
CA PHE A 72 -16.49 -9.97 -13.76
C PHE A 72 -15.03 -9.67 -14.12
N ASP A 73 -14.71 -9.71 -15.41
CA ASP A 73 -13.44 -9.28 -15.95
C ASP A 73 -13.59 -7.86 -16.52
N PRO A 74 -13.10 -6.81 -15.83
CA PRO A 74 -13.29 -5.43 -16.23
C PRO A 74 -12.51 -5.06 -17.50
N GLN A 75 -11.46 -5.80 -17.86
CA GLN A 75 -10.66 -5.55 -19.06
C GLN A 75 -11.46 -5.93 -20.32
N ASN A 76 -12.14 -7.08 -20.28
CA ASN A 76 -12.90 -7.60 -21.42
C ASN A 76 -14.41 -7.30 -21.35
N ARG A 77 -14.89 -6.79 -20.21
CA ARG A 77 -16.31 -6.59 -19.89
C ARG A 77 -17.14 -7.87 -20.04
N LEU A 78 -16.54 -9.01 -19.73
CA LEU A 78 -17.18 -10.34 -19.76
C LEU A 78 -17.04 -11.01 -18.39
N TRP A 79 -17.93 -11.94 -18.09
CA TRP A 79 -17.88 -12.75 -16.87
C TRP A 79 -17.28 -14.12 -17.15
N LYS A 80 -16.38 -14.57 -16.26
CA LYS A 80 -15.69 -15.87 -16.36
C LYS A 80 -15.88 -16.72 -15.10
N LEU A 81 -15.66 -18.03 -15.21
CA LEU A 81 -15.72 -18.95 -14.07
C LEU A 81 -14.72 -18.53 -12.99
N ALA A 82 -15.17 -18.45 -11.75
CA ALA A 82 -14.27 -18.30 -10.61
C ALA A 82 -13.47 -19.60 -10.43
N ALA A 83 -12.14 -19.52 -10.38
CA ALA A 83 -11.30 -20.68 -10.15
C ALA A 83 -11.60 -21.28 -8.76
N ALA A 84 -11.70 -22.61 -8.67
CA ALA A 84 -11.97 -23.29 -7.40
C ALA A 84 -10.77 -23.08 -6.45
N GLN A 85 -10.99 -22.37 -5.35
CA GLN A 85 -9.96 -22.17 -4.32
C GLN A 85 -9.75 -23.46 -3.49
N PRO A 86 -8.48 -23.89 -3.27
CA PRO A 86 -8.16 -24.77 -2.16
C PRO A 86 -8.28 -24.01 -0.83
N SER A 87 -8.81 -24.68 0.19
CA SER A 87 -8.94 -24.13 1.54
C SER A 87 -7.59 -24.01 2.23
N SER A 88 -7.18 -22.79 2.59
CA SER A 88 -6.39 -22.53 3.80
C SER A 88 -6.57 -21.08 4.25
N ASP A 89 -6.62 -20.94 5.56
CA ASP A 89 -7.13 -19.81 6.33
C ASP A 89 -6.40 -18.47 6.14
N LEU A 90 -7.19 -17.41 6.30
CA LEU A 90 -6.78 -16.08 6.76
C LEU A 90 -5.74 -15.33 5.90
N ALA A 91 -6.10 -15.04 4.65
CA ALA A 91 -5.62 -13.85 3.96
C ALA A 91 -6.66 -13.40 2.93
N ASN A 92 -6.85 -12.09 2.84
CA ASN A 92 -7.59 -11.35 1.80
C ASN A 92 -9.12 -11.33 1.90
N VAL A 93 -9.62 -10.32 2.61
CA VAL A 93 -10.97 -9.77 2.40
C VAL A 93 -10.86 -8.31 1.96
N ILE A 94 -11.14 -8.05 0.69
CA ILE A 94 -11.85 -6.83 0.28
C ILE A 94 -12.90 -7.22 -0.76
N ASP A 95 -14.17 -7.05 -0.41
CA ASP A 95 -15.15 -6.49 -1.33
C ASP A 95 -16.18 -5.72 -0.47
N ILE A 96 -16.20 -4.39 -0.56
CA ILE A 96 -17.28 -3.56 -0.02
C ILE A 96 -17.90 -2.80 -1.18
N ASP A 97 -19.22 -2.96 -1.26
CA ASP A 97 -20.15 -2.29 -2.13
C ASP A 97 -20.22 -0.77 -1.82
N ILE A 98 -19.80 0.06 -2.78
CA ILE A 98 -19.71 1.52 -2.68
C ILE A 98 -21.10 2.17 -2.48
N ASP A 99 -22.17 1.52 -2.96
CA ASP A 99 -23.53 2.05 -2.84
C ASP A 99 -24.16 1.78 -1.46
N GLU A 100 -23.71 0.75 -0.75
CA GLU A 100 -24.11 0.49 0.64
C GLU A 100 -23.43 1.48 1.61
N LEU A 101 -22.20 1.90 1.31
CA LEU A 101 -21.46 2.92 2.06
C LEU A 101 -22.15 4.30 1.97
N ILE A 102 -22.65 4.67 0.79
CA ILE A 102 -23.37 5.94 0.57
C ILE A 102 -24.76 5.93 1.24
N ARG A 103 -25.42 4.76 1.31
CA ARG A 103 -26.69 4.60 2.04
C ARG A 103 -26.52 4.60 3.56
N GLY A 104 -25.41 4.05 4.07
CA GLY A 104 -25.03 4.11 5.49
C GLY A 104 -24.87 5.54 5.98
N ILE A 105 -24.13 6.38 5.25
CA ILE A 105 -23.86 7.78 5.63
C ILE A 105 -25.14 8.63 5.77
N ARG A 106 -26.20 8.34 5.00
CA ARG A 106 -27.47 9.09 5.08
C ARG A 106 -28.35 8.72 6.29
N ASN A 107 -28.30 7.48 6.76
CA ASN A 107 -29.13 7.01 7.89
C ASN A 107 -28.51 7.28 9.26
N GLU A 108 -27.24 7.65 9.30
CA GLU A 108 -26.49 7.91 10.53
C GLU A 108 -26.74 9.28 11.17
N SER A 109 -27.55 10.13 10.52
CA SER A 109 -27.90 11.46 11.05
C SER A 109 -28.93 11.43 12.20
N THR A 110 -29.47 10.26 12.55
CA THR A 110 -30.42 10.13 13.66
C THR A 110 -29.95 9.07 14.65
N ALA A 111 -29.40 9.55 15.77
CA ALA A 111 -29.12 8.82 17.02
C ALA A 111 -27.77 8.08 17.14
N LYS A 112 -26.71 8.84 17.45
CA LYS A 112 -25.88 8.71 18.68
C LYS A 112 -24.73 9.72 18.60
N LYS A 113 -24.39 10.37 19.72
CA LYS A 113 -23.19 11.22 19.85
C LYS A 113 -21.95 10.41 19.41
N ARG A 114 -21.42 10.67 18.22
CA ARG A 114 -20.18 10.05 17.74
C ARG A 114 -18.97 10.80 18.27
N ILE A 115 -18.04 10.05 18.85
CA ILE A 115 -16.82 10.57 19.48
C ILE A 115 -15.58 10.35 18.56
N HIS A 116 -15.74 9.71 17.40
CA HIS A 116 -14.69 9.53 16.40
C HIS A 116 -15.28 9.18 15.02
N ASP A 117 -14.69 9.67 13.93
CA ASP A 117 -15.09 9.29 12.56
C ASP A 117 -14.44 7.95 12.16
N GLY A 118 -15.17 7.08 11.45
CA GLY A 118 -14.68 5.74 11.07
C GLY A 118 -14.64 4.68 12.19
N SER A 119 -15.24 4.93 13.36
CA SER A 119 -15.26 3.97 14.47
C SER A 119 -16.05 2.69 14.14
N GLU A 120 -15.49 1.53 14.47
CA GLU A 120 -16.11 0.18 14.31
C GLU A 120 -16.42 -0.23 12.86
N ASP A 121 -15.78 0.43 11.89
CA ASP A 121 -15.86 0.04 10.48
C ASP A 121 -15.14 -1.30 10.20
N MET A 122 -15.22 -1.77 8.96
CA MET A 122 -14.64 -3.07 8.60
C MET A 122 -13.11 -3.08 8.81
N ILE A 123 -12.42 -1.99 8.49
CA ILE A 123 -10.96 -1.91 8.62
C ILE A 123 -10.54 -1.99 10.09
N GLU A 124 -11.22 -1.26 10.98
CA GLU A 124 -10.96 -1.37 12.41
C GLU A 124 -11.31 -2.77 12.92
N ARG A 125 -12.46 -3.34 12.52
CA ARG A 125 -12.85 -4.70 12.92
C ARG A 125 -11.84 -5.75 12.49
N ASP A 126 -11.41 -5.72 11.23
CA ASP A 126 -10.40 -6.65 10.68
C ASP A 126 -9.09 -6.55 11.46
N THR A 127 -8.65 -5.33 11.73
CA THR A 127 -7.44 -5.07 12.52
C THR A 127 -7.54 -5.66 13.93
N LEU A 128 -8.70 -5.57 14.57
CA LEU A 128 -8.92 -6.01 15.94
C LEU A 128 -9.17 -7.52 16.09
N ILE A 129 -9.22 -8.30 15.00
CA ILE A 129 -9.31 -9.78 15.07
C ILE A 129 -8.10 -10.39 15.80
N GLY A 130 -6.94 -9.75 15.74
CA GLY A 130 -5.70 -10.18 16.41
C GLY A 130 -5.07 -9.14 17.34
N ALA A 131 -5.74 -8.02 17.60
CA ALA A 131 -5.17 -6.88 18.32
C ALA A 131 -6.12 -6.35 19.40
N THR A 132 -5.56 -5.85 20.51
CA THR A 132 -6.33 -5.13 21.52
C THR A 132 -6.32 -3.64 21.22
N LEU A 133 -7.50 -3.04 21.05
CA LEU A 133 -7.63 -1.59 20.91
C LEU A 133 -7.29 -0.89 22.23
N VAL A 134 -6.50 0.18 22.13
CA VAL A 134 -6.07 0.98 23.28
C VAL A 134 -6.57 2.42 23.20
N ALA A 135 -6.55 3.03 22.01
CA ALA A 135 -6.89 4.44 21.84
C ALA A 135 -7.41 4.73 20.42
N ARG A 136 -8.40 5.63 20.32
CA ARG A 136 -8.82 6.25 19.06
C ARG A 136 -8.51 7.75 19.08
N GLY A 137 -7.61 8.18 18.20
CA GLY A 137 -7.05 9.52 18.18
C GLY A 137 -6.13 9.84 19.35
N LEU A 138 -5.27 10.85 19.18
CA LEU A 138 -4.24 11.24 20.15
C LEU A 138 -4.81 11.66 21.51
N LYS A 139 -6.07 12.07 21.58
CA LYS A 139 -6.76 12.44 22.82
C LYS A 139 -7.02 11.24 23.75
N GLN A 140 -7.07 10.02 23.21
CA GLN A 140 -7.30 8.79 23.99
C GLN A 140 -5.99 8.08 24.39
N PHE A 141 -4.85 8.43 23.78
CA PHE A 141 -3.56 7.93 24.21
C PHE A 141 -3.17 8.50 25.59
N LYS A 142 -2.32 7.78 26.34
CA LYS A 142 -1.72 8.36 27.55
C LYS A 142 -0.94 9.63 27.18
N PRO A 143 -0.91 10.69 28.02
CA PRO A 143 -0.27 11.96 27.66
C PRO A 143 1.18 11.83 27.15
N LYS A 144 1.98 10.95 27.77
CA LYS A 144 3.36 10.66 27.32
C LYS A 144 3.42 10.00 25.94
N GLN A 145 2.48 9.11 25.63
CA GLN A 145 2.40 8.45 24.32
C GLN A 145 1.97 9.43 23.23
N ALA A 146 0.95 10.25 23.50
CA ALA A 146 0.52 11.28 22.57
C ALA A 146 1.62 12.32 22.32
N ALA A 147 2.36 12.72 23.36
CA ALA A 147 3.51 13.61 23.23
C ALA A 147 4.64 12.99 22.39
N LEU A 148 4.90 11.68 22.56
CA LEU A 148 5.85 10.96 21.73
C LEU A 148 5.41 10.96 20.26
N ILE A 149 4.16 10.56 19.95
CA ILE A 149 3.66 10.56 18.57
C ILE A 149 3.79 11.94 17.93
N ARG A 150 3.40 13.02 18.65
CA ARG A 150 3.59 14.39 18.15
C ARG A 150 5.06 14.75 17.89
N SER A 151 5.97 14.32 18.77
CA SER A 151 7.41 14.52 18.57
C SER A 151 7.91 13.77 17.33
N GLU A 152 7.46 12.54 17.11
CA GLU A 152 7.88 11.71 15.98
C GLU A 152 7.31 12.22 14.65
N LEU A 153 6.07 12.75 14.65
CA LEU A 153 5.50 13.45 13.50
C LEU A 153 6.31 14.69 13.10
N ARG A 154 6.76 15.49 14.08
CA ARG A 154 7.65 16.63 13.81
C ARG A 154 9.01 16.19 13.28
N ALA A 155 9.53 15.08 13.80
CA ALA A 155 10.82 14.55 13.35
C ALA A 155 10.76 14.14 11.88
N ILE A 156 9.70 13.43 11.46
CA ILE A 156 9.54 13.04 10.05
C ILE A 156 9.17 14.22 9.14
N GLU A 157 8.39 15.20 9.61
CA GLU A 157 8.20 16.45 8.87
C GLU A 157 9.55 17.11 8.58
N THR A 158 10.43 17.16 9.58
CA THR A 158 11.77 17.74 9.42
C THR A 158 12.61 16.95 8.41
N VAL A 159 12.49 15.61 8.37
CA VAL A 159 13.15 14.78 7.34
C VAL A 159 12.70 15.18 5.94
N PHE A 160 11.39 15.22 5.69
CA PHE A 160 10.89 15.59 4.37
C PHE A 160 11.14 17.06 4.02
N SER A 161 11.15 17.96 5.01
CA SER A 161 11.44 19.39 4.82
C SER A 161 12.91 19.60 4.44
N ASP A 162 13.85 19.00 5.19
CA ASP A 162 15.28 19.10 4.91
C ASP A 162 15.62 18.45 3.56
N ALA A 163 14.99 17.32 3.23
CA ALA A 163 15.13 16.66 1.95
C ALA A 163 14.61 17.52 0.78
N ASN A 164 13.41 18.11 0.90
CA ASN A 164 12.88 19.04 -0.11
C ASN A 164 13.80 20.25 -0.33
N TYR A 165 14.34 20.80 0.76
CA TYR A 165 15.33 21.86 0.66
C TYR A 165 16.57 21.39 -0.10
N ALA A 166 17.18 20.27 0.28
CA ALA A 166 18.36 19.72 -0.38
C ALA A 166 18.13 19.47 -1.89
N ILE A 167 16.96 18.93 -2.27
CA ILE A 167 16.54 18.75 -3.67
C ILE A 167 16.50 20.11 -4.38
N SER A 168 15.88 21.14 -3.77
CA SER A 168 15.78 22.47 -4.38
C SER A 168 17.12 23.16 -4.61
N GLN A 169 18.14 22.83 -3.81
CA GLN A 169 19.48 23.41 -3.92
C GLN A 169 20.34 22.77 -5.01
N ASN A 170 19.89 21.66 -5.61
CA ASN A 170 20.67 20.90 -6.61
C ASN A 170 22.11 20.62 -6.15
N LEU A 171 22.28 20.19 -4.90
CA LEU A 171 23.60 19.92 -4.34
C LEU A 171 24.29 18.82 -5.14
N GLN A 172 25.52 19.06 -5.58
CA GLN A 172 26.30 18.07 -6.33
C GLN A 172 26.50 16.77 -5.54
N GLU A 173 26.67 16.88 -4.23
CA GLU A 173 26.88 15.74 -3.33
C GLU A 173 25.61 14.89 -3.13
N ALA A 174 24.43 15.43 -3.48
CA ALA A 174 23.18 14.66 -3.46
C ALA A 174 23.14 13.58 -4.55
N ASP A 175 23.91 13.72 -5.65
CA ASP A 175 23.99 12.71 -6.73
C ASP A 175 24.45 11.35 -6.21
N ALA A 176 25.35 11.33 -5.22
CA ALA A 176 25.76 10.09 -4.56
C ALA A 176 24.62 9.46 -3.73
N VAL A 177 23.76 10.26 -3.10
CA VAL A 177 22.57 9.75 -2.39
C VAL A 177 21.59 9.18 -3.40
N TYR A 178 21.30 9.91 -4.48
CA TYR A 178 20.40 9.44 -5.53
C TYR A 178 20.89 8.14 -6.17
N THR A 179 22.19 8.02 -6.43
CA THR A 179 22.79 6.81 -6.98
C THR A 179 22.65 5.62 -6.03
N SER A 180 22.82 5.81 -4.72
CA SER A 180 22.64 4.72 -3.75
C SER A 180 21.18 4.22 -3.69
N PHE A 181 20.19 5.12 -3.79
CA PHE A 181 18.78 4.76 -3.60
C PHE A 181 18.01 4.43 -4.88
N PHE A 182 18.44 4.96 -6.02
CA PHE A 182 17.74 4.83 -7.31
C PHE A 182 18.66 4.37 -8.45
N GLY A 183 19.92 4.02 -8.15
CA GLY A 183 20.87 3.46 -9.12
C GLY A 183 21.43 4.45 -10.14
N ALA A 184 22.08 3.92 -11.17
CA ALA A 184 22.71 4.72 -12.22
C ALA A 184 21.69 5.54 -13.04
N ASP A 185 20.44 5.06 -13.14
CA ASP A 185 19.35 5.70 -13.86
C ASP A 185 18.53 6.67 -12.99
N HIS A 186 19.02 7.05 -11.80
CA HIS A 186 18.29 7.91 -10.84
C HIS A 186 17.74 9.21 -11.43
N ARG A 187 18.39 9.76 -12.48
CA ARG A 187 17.96 11.00 -13.13
C ARG A 187 16.59 10.86 -13.82
N VAL A 188 16.25 9.66 -14.29
CA VAL A 188 14.95 9.39 -14.94
C VAL A 188 13.80 9.50 -13.94
N VAL A 189 14.06 9.19 -12.67
CA VAL A 189 13.06 9.15 -11.60
C VAL A 189 13.17 10.32 -10.60
N ALA A 190 14.11 11.24 -10.81
CA ALA A 190 14.37 12.35 -9.89
C ALA A 190 13.14 13.23 -9.65
N GLY A 191 12.35 13.51 -10.70
CA GLY A 191 11.12 14.29 -10.58
C GLY A 191 10.06 13.59 -9.73
N GLN A 192 9.89 12.28 -9.91
CA GLN A 192 8.97 11.45 -9.15
C GLN A 192 9.39 11.35 -7.68
N PHE A 193 10.67 11.15 -7.41
CA PHE A 193 11.20 11.18 -6.04
C PHE A 193 10.93 12.53 -5.36
N ALA A 194 11.23 13.64 -6.03
CA ALA A 194 10.97 14.98 -5.50
C ALA A 194 9.47 15.20 -5.21
N GLU A 195 8.59 14.72 -6.09
CA GLU A 195 7.15 14.76 -5.87
C GLU A 195 6.73 13.94 -4.65
N SER A 196 7.23 12.71 -4.50
CA SER A 196 6.94 11.85 -3.33
C SER A 196 7.39 12.50 -2.02
N VAL A 197 8.58 13.12 -1.99
CA VAL A 197 9.09 13.85 -0.82
C VAL A 197 8.24 15.09 -0.51
N SER A 198 7.81 15.84 -1.53
CA SER A 198 6.91 16.99 -1.38
C SER A 198 5.54 16.57 -0.83
N ARG A 199 4.95 15.49 -1.35
CA ARG A 199 3.68 14.93 -0.88
C ARG A 199 3.79 14.39 0.55
N GLY A 200 4.89 13.69 0.86
CA GLY A 200 5.21 13.25 2.23
C GLY A 200 5.32 14.41 3.22
N LEU A 201 5.98 15.52 2.82
CA LEU A 201 6.03 16.75 3.63
C LEU A 201 4.62 17.31 3.88
N ALA A 202 3.81 17.45 2.84
CA ALA A 202 2.45 17.98 2.97
C ALA A 202 1.60 17.14 3.94
N LEU A 203 1.62 15.82 3.79
CA LEU A 203 0.91 14.90 4.68
C LEU A 203 1.43 14.97 6.11
N SER A 204 2.75 15.00 6.31
CA SER A 204 3.33 15.07 7.66
C SER A 204 2.87 16.31 8.43
N ARG A 205 2.57 17.41 7.74
CA ARG A 205 1.97 18.62 8.33
C ARG A 205 0.49 18.44 8.64
N GLU A 206 -0.28 17.84 7.74
CA GLU A 206 -1.72 17.62 7.95
C GLU A 206 -2.01 16.60 9.06
N TYR A 207 -1.18 15.57 9.20
CA TYR A 207 -1.25 14.61 10.31
C TYR A 207 -0.97 15.24 11.68
N GLN A 208 -0.32 16.41 11.73
CA GLN A 208 -0.15 17.20 12.95
C GLN A 208 -1.32 18.17 13.21
N GLY A 209 -2.20 18.37 12.23
CA GLY A 209 -3.36 19.24 12.33
C GLY A 209 -4.53 18.60 13.07
N VAL A 210 -5.60 19.38 13.27
CA VAL A 210 -6.79 18.96 14.05
C VAL A 210 -7.41 17.67 13.51
N TRP A 211 -7.51 17.53 12.19
CA TRP A 211 -8.01 16.30 11.55
C TRP A 211 -7.02 15.14 11.63
N GLY A 212 -5.72 15.44 11.64
CA GLY A 212 -4.66 14.45 11.74
C GLY A 212 -4.61 13.80 13.12
N GLU A 213 -4.82 14.56 14.19
CA GLU A 213 -4.79 14.04 15.57
C GLU A 213 -5.83 12.92 15.80
N GLU A 214 -6.88 12.86 14.98
CA GLU A 214 -7.89 11.81 15.05
C GLU A 214 -7.41 10.52 14.37
N LYS A 215 -6.54 10.57 13.38
CA LYS A 215 -6.20 9.42 12.52
C LYS A 215 -5.21 8.41 13.14
N PHE A 216 -5.04 8.38 14.46
CA PHE A 216 -4.12 7.46 15.14
C PHE A 216 -4.88 6.44 15.98
N ILE A 217 -4.71 5.16 15.69
CA ILE A 217 -5.33 4.06 16.41
C ILE A 217 -4.24 3.33 17.20
N GLY A 218 -4.31 3.40 18.52
CA GLY A 218 -3.37 2.70 19.40
C GLY A 218 -3.80 1.26 19.59
N VAL A 219 -2.89 0.32 19.36
CA VAL A 219 -3.16 -1.12 19.50
C VAL A 219 -2.03 -1.84 20.24
N ASP A 220 -2.40 -2.89 20.96
CA ASP A 220 -1.47 -3.89 21.50
C ASP A 220 -1.63 -5.17 20.64
N VAL A 221 -0.61 -5.51 19.86
CA VAL A 221 -0.56 -6.68 18.96
C VAL A 221 0.83 -7.30 18.98
N ASP A 222 0.92 -8.63 18.87
CA ASP A 222 2.19 -9.35 18.81
C ASP A 222 2.62 -9.62 17.37
N ASN A 223 3.03 -8.55 16.70
CA ASN A 223 3.73 -8.58 15.42
C ASN A 223 5.01 -7.72 15.53
N ASP A 224 5.72 -7.55 14.42
CA ASP A 224 6.96 -6.76 14.36
C ASP A 224 6.80 -5.38 13.70
N ALA A 225 5.56 -5.02 13.33
CA ALA A 225 5.25 -3.72 12.76
C ALA A 225 5.14 -2.65 13.86
N ALA A 226 5.87 -1.54 13.70
CA ALA A 226 5.76 -0.39 14.61
C ALA A 226 4.52 0.47 14.33
N ALA A 227 4.20 0.62 13.04
CA ALA A 227 2.96 1.19 12.56
C ALA A 227 2.55 0.46 11.28
N TRP A 228 1.29 0.59 10.88
CA TRP A 228 0.82 0.23 9.54
C TRP A 228 -0.40 1.07 9.17
N MET A 229 -0.72 1.08 7.89
CA MET A 229 -1.92 1.66 7.32
C MET A 229 -2.56 0.72 6.30
N TYR A 230 -3.83 0.92 5.98
CA TYR A 230 -4.47 0.24 4.87
C TYR A 230 -4.64 1.23 3.73
N LYS A 231 -4.09 0.93 2.54
CA LYS A 231 -4.21 1.81 1.37
C LYS A 231 -5.65 2.13 0.99
N ARG A 232 -6.57 1.20 1.27
CA ARG A 232 -8.03 1.32 1.09
C ARG A 232 -8.73 2.15 2.16
N ASP A 233 -8.07 2.49 3.26
CA ASP A 233 -8.67 3.28 4.33
C ASP A 233 -8.78 4.73 3.91
N PHE A 234 -9.96 5.12 3.41
CA PHE A 234 -10.24 6.52 3.06
C PHE A 234 -10.07 7.45 4.27
N HIS A 235 -10.24 6.96 5.51
CA HIS A 235 -9.97 7.76 6.69
C HIS A 235 -8.46 8.02 6.92
N GLY A 236 -7.58 7.24 6.29
CA GLY A 236 -6.13 7.37 6.37
C GLY A 236 -5.59 7.17 7.79
N ARG A 237 -6.11 6.18 8.52
CA ARG A 237 -5.70 5.91 9.90
C ARG A 237 -4.39 5.15 9.94
N PHE A 238 -3.54 5.52 10.89
CA PHE A 238 -2.33 4.80 11.25
C PHE A 238 -2.53 4.02 12.53
N PHE A 239 -2.30 2.72 12.44
CA PHE A 239 -2.36 1.80 13.57
C PHE A 239 -0.98 1.74 14.20
N ILE A 240 -0.89 2.14 15.46
CA ILE A 240 0.38 2.29 16.20
C ILE A 240 0.52 1.13 17.17
N ASN A 241 1.50 0.26 16.92
CA ASN A 241 1.84 -0.80 17.87
C ASN A 241 2.60 -0.21 19.05
N ARG A 242 2.01 -0.28 20.23
CA ARG A 242 2.61 0.27 21.45
C ARG A 242 3.92 -0.40 21.85
N LYS A 243 4.18 -1.65 21.43
CA LYS A 243 5.44 -2.38 21.67
C LYS A 243 6.66 -1.64 21.13
N TYR A 244 6.48 -0.90 20.02
CA TYR A 244 7.56 -0.24 19.28
C TYR A 244 7.51 1.29 19.34
N MET A 245 6.71 1.87 20.24
CA MET A 245 6.68 3.32 20.46
C MET A 245 7.99 3.83 21.07
N ARG A 246 8.98 4.05 20.23
CA ARG A 246 10.32 4.52 20.59
C ARG A 246 10.74 5.65 19.66
N ARG A 247 11.50 6.61 20.21
CA ARG A 247 12.01 7.77 19.48
C ARG A 247 12.91 7.32 18.32
N GLY A 248 12.80 7.98 17.17
CA GLY A 248 13.55 7.64 15.95
C GLY A 248 12.88 6.51 15.16
N ILE A 249 12.62 5.37 15.79
CA ILE A 249 11.97 4.21 15.15
C ILE A 249 10.58 4.60 14.63
N LEU A 250 9.75 5.18 15.50
CA LEU A 250 8.37 5.52 15.13
C LEU A 250 8.33 6.62 14.06
N SER A 251 9.24 7.61 14.07
CA SER A 251 9.26 8.64 13.02
C SER A 251 9.47 8.06 11.62
N MET A 252 10.39 7.10 11.46
CA MET A 252 10.66 6.49 10.16
C MET A 252 9.50 5.61 9.71
N SER A 253 8.91 4.82 10.61
CA SER A 253 7.70 4.05 10.29
C SER A 253 6.53 4.95 9.90
N LEU A 254 6.28 6.05 10.62
CA LEU A 254 5.25 7.01 10.23
C LEU A 254 5.51 7.62 8.85
N GLY A 255 6.77 7.92 8.53
CA GLY A 255 7.16 8.40 7.21
C GLY A 255 6.88 7.39 6.12
N HIS A 256 7.25 6.13 6.34
CA HIS A 256 6.93 5.01 5.46
C HIS A 256 5.41 4.90 5.23
N GLU A 257 4.60 4.84 6.31
CA GLU A 257 3.14 4.77 6.20
C GLU A 257 2.52 5.94 5.44
N MET A 258 3.03 7.16 5.65
CA MET A 258 2.57 8.34 4.91
C MET A 258 2.78 8.20 3.41
N LEU A 259 3.84 7.54 2.96
CA LEU A 259 4.15 7.38 1.55
C LEU A 259 3.17 6.42 0.86
N HIS A 260 2.56 5.47 1.58
CA HIS A 260 1.51 4.59 1.04
C HIS A 260 0.16 5.27 0.85
N THR A 261 -0.07 6.39 1.53
CA THR A 261 -1.39 7.03 1.51
C THR A 261 -1.80 7.46 0.10
N ASN A 262 -3.10 7.39 -0.15
CA ASN A 262 -3.75 7.99 -1.31
C ASN A 262 -4.47 9.27 -0.88
N ARG A 263 -5.74 9.41 -1.23
CA ARG A 263 -6.60 10.46 -0.71
C ARG A 263 -7.05 10.11 0.70
N VAL A 264 -6.81 11.04 1.62
CA VAL A 264 -7.21 10.92 3.02
C VAL A 264 -8.38 11.88 3.28
N ASP A 265 -9.43 11.39 3.94
CA ASP A 265 -10.59 12.22 4.29
C ASP A 265 -10.16 13.47 5.06
N ARG A 266 -10.74 14.61 4.68
CA ARG A 266 -10.48 15.96 5.21
C ARG A 266 -9.06 16.48 5.05
N PHE A 267 -8.19 15.77 4.35
CA PHE A 267 -6.89 16.29 3.96
C PHE A 267 -6.95 16.93 2.58
N GLN A 268 -6.13 17.97 2.37
CA GLN A 268 -5.95 18.58 1.05
C GLN A 268 -4.86 17.86 0.26
N ALA A 269 -3.80 17.45 0.95
CA ALA A 269 -2.71 16.67 0.42
C ALA A 269 -3.18 15.29 -0.05
N ILE A 270 -2.56 14.83 -1.12
CA ILE A 270 -2.71 13.48 -1.66
C ILE A 270 -1.36 12.80 -1.50
N GLY A 271 -1.37 11.58 -0.98
CA GLY A 271 -0.13 10.85 -0.80
C GLY A 271 0.50 10.35 -2.09
N PRO A 272 1.73 9.83 -2.00
CA PRO A 272 2.47 9.31 -3.14
C PRO A 272 1.93 7.99 -3.69
N ASN A 273 1.15 7.23 -2.92
CA ASN A 273 0.73 5.86 -3.26
C ASN A 273 1.91 4.90 -3.50
N ALA A 274 3.01 5.06 -2.74
CA ALA A 274 4.15 4.16 -2.82
C ALA A 274 3.77 2.72 -2.45
N ALA A 275 4.57 1.75 -2.85
CA ALA A 275 4.42 0.33 -2.56
C ALA A 275 5.54 -0.18 -1.66
N ASP A 276 5.39 -1.43 -1.21
CA ASP A 276 6.39 -2.21 -0.49
C ASP A 276 6.96 -3.27 -1.42
N PHE A 277 7.70 -2.82 -2.43
CA PHE A 277 8.34 -3.75 -3.35
C PHE A 277 9.46 -4.53 -2.66
N PHE A 278 10.19 -3.86 -1.77
CA PHE A 278 11.24 -4.47 -0.96
C PHE A 278 11.54 -3.55 0.23
N TYR A 279 11.99 -4.16 1.32
CA TYR A 279 12.37 -3.43 2.53
C TYR A 279 13.87 -3.16 2.57
N LEU A 280 14.25 -2.10 3.26
CA LEU A 280 15.65 -1.75 3.52
C LEU A 280 16.01 -2.07 4.97
N ASN A 281 16.52 -3.27 5.21
CA ASN A 281 16.97 -3.70 6.53
C ASN A 281 18.47 -4.02 6.56
N ASN A 282 19.24 -3.21 7.28
CA ASN A 282 20.70 -3.38 7.36
C ASN A 282 21.11 -4.69 8.07
N HIS A 283 20.29 -5.23 8.96
CA HIS A 283 20.59 -6.48 9.66
C HIS A 283 20.61 -7.69 8.73
N LEU A 284 19.98 -7.57 7.56
CA LEU A 284 19.90 -8.62 6.54
C LEU A 284 20.86 -8.38 5.37
N GLN A 285 21.72 -7.37 5.45
CA GLN A 285 22.65 -7.02 4.36
C GLN A 285 23.46 -8.22 3.86
N GLY A 286 23.87 -9.13 4.76
CA GLY A 286 24.63 -10.33 4.41
C GLY A 286 23.92 -11.33 3.50
N LEU A 287 22.62 -11.16 3.23
CA LEU A 287 21.87 -11.96 2.26
C LEU A 287 21.89 -11.36 0.84
N LEU A 288 22.42 -10.15 0.65
CA LEU A 288 22.57 -9.49 -0.66
C LEU A 288 23.88 -9.90 -1.36
N SER A 289 23.97 -9.66 -2.67
CA SER A 289 25.16 -10.02 -3.46
C SER A 289 25.55 -8.94 -4.48
N PRO A 290 26.78 -8.41 -4.48
CA PRO A 290 27.84 -8.66 -3.52
C PRO A 290 27.56 -7.98 -2.17
N ASP A 291 28.17 -8.49 -1.11
CA ASP A 291 28.26 -7.75 0.15
C ASP A 291 29.12 -6.50 -0.05
N LEU A 292 28.62 -5.35 0.43
CA LEU A 292 29.26 -4.05 0.28
C LEU A 292 29.88 -3.61 1.63
N PRO A 293 31.18 -3.27 1.69
CA PRO A 293 31.81 -2.84 2.93
C PRO A 293 31.52 -1.38 3.32
N SER A 294 30.69 -0.66 2.55
CA SER A 294 30.42 0.76 2.75
C SER A 294 29.66 1.02 4.05
N ILE A 295 30.09 2.02 4.81
CA ILE A 295 29.42 2.47 6.03
C ILE A 295 28.87 3.87 5.78
N TYR A 296 27.59 4.06 6.04
CA TYR A 296 26.88 5.33 5.91
C TYR A 296 26.24 5.73 7.23
N ASP A 297 26.04 7.03 7.45
CA ASP A 297 25.30 7.57 8.61
C ASP A 297 23.85 7.06 8.66
N VAL A 298 23.28 6.73 7.49
CA VAL A 298 21.99 6.06 7.34
C VAL A 298 22.27 4.63 6.87
N PRO A 299 22.22 3.62 7.76
CA PRO A 299 22.61 2.25 7.43
C PRO A 299 21.85 1.67 6.24
N GLU A 300 20.57 1.99 6.08
CA GLU A 300 19.71 1.49 5.00
C GLU A 300 20.21 1.89 3.61
N ARG A 301 21.07 2.91 3.52
CA ARG A 301 21.71 3.32 2.28
C ARG A 301 22.61 2.23 1.68
N VAL A 302 23.30 1.42 2.50
CA VAL A 302 24.17 0.35 1.98
C VAL A 302 23.34 -0.79 1.38
N VAL A 303 22.21 -1.11 2.01
CA VAL A 303 21.25 -2.10 1.54
C VAL A 303 20.66 -1.65 0.21
N SER A 304 20.19 -0.41 0.15
CA SER A 304 19.64 0.16 -1.08
C SER A 304 20.67 0.16 -2.19
N GLU A 305 21.92 0.53 -1.90
CA GLU A 305 22.99 0.52 -2.89
C GLU A 305 23.28 -0.87 -3.45
N ALA A 306 23.30 -1.90 -2.60
CA ALA A 306 23.47 -3.29 -3.04
C ALA A 306 22.32 -3.73 -3.95
N ILE A 307 21.08 -3.43 -3.58
CA ILE A 307 19.89 -3.71 -4.42
C ILE A 307 19.98 -2.96 -5.75
N MET A 308 20.31 -1.67 -5.73
CA MET A 308 20.42 -0.83 -6.94
C MET A 308 21.55 -1.25 -7.88
N ARG A 309 22.60 -1.91 -7.36
CA ARG A 309 23.66 -2.55 -8.15
C ARG A 309 23.26 -3.91 -8.74
N GLY A 310 22.00 -4.31 -8.60
CA GLY A 310 21.49 -5.60 -9.09
C GLY A 310 21.79 -6.76 -8.14
N GLY A 311 21.85 -6.48 -6.84
CA GLY A 311 22.25 -7.43 -5.82
C GLY A 311 21.14 -7.99 -4.94
N LEU A 312 19.88 -7.81 -5.33
CA LEU A 312 18.75 -8.39 -4.63
C LEU A 312 18.78 -9.92 -4.77
N THR A 313 18.47 -10.66 -3.70
CA THR A 313 18.43 -12.12 -3.73
C THR A 313 17.06 -12.62 -3.28
N VAL A 314 16.71 -13.83 -3.71
CA VAL A 314 15.50 -14.52 -3.24
C VAL A 314 15.54 -14.72 -1.72
N ASP A 315 16.72 -15.06 -1.16
CA ASP A 315 16.89 -15.27 0.28
C ASP A 315 16.68 -13.97 1.07
N TYR A 316 17.11 -12.82 0.53
CA TYR A 316 16.84 -11.52 1.14
C TYR A 316 15.33 -11.24 1.20
N LEU A 317 14.59 -11.46 0.11
CA LEU A 317 13.14 -11.24 0.08
C LEU A 317 12.42 -12.19 1.05
N LYS A 318 12.75 -13.48 1.04
CA LYS A 318 12.15 -14.50 1.93
C LYS A 318 12.39 -14.23 3.42
N ALA A 319 13.41 -13.47 3.77
CA ALA A 319 13.65 -13.09 5.17
C ALA A 319 12.55 -12.17 5.73
N PHE A 320 11.69 -11.59 4.89
CA PHE A 320 10.55 -10.76 5.30
C PHE A 320 9.20 -11.50 5.28
N GLY A 321 9.16 -12.75 4.82
CA GLY A 321 7.95 -13.56 4.69
C GLY A 321 7.89 -14.33 3.38
N ASP A 322 6.81 -15.07 3.15
CA ASP A 322 6.58 -15.83 1.91
C ASP A 322 5.69 -15.08 0.90
N ASP A 323 5.07 -13.97 1.33
CA ASP A 323 4.27 -13.09 0.47
C ASP A 323 5.17 -12.06 -0.22
N HIS A 324 5.18 -12.10 -1.54
CA HIS A 324 5.98 -11.22 -2.39
C HIS A 324 5.15 -10.57 -3.50
N ASP A 325 3.83 -10.53 -3.34
CA ASP A 325 2.90 -10.11 -4.39
C ASP A 325 3.20 -8.69 -4.88
N SER A 326 3.55 -7.78 -3.97
CA SER A 326 3.92 -6.40 -4.35
C SER A 326 5.16 -6.36 -5.24
N PHE A 327 6.20 -7.14 -4.91
CA PHE A 327 7.43 -7.22 -5.72
C PHE A 327 7.14 -7.81 -7.10
N LEU A 328 6.43 -8.94 -7.14
CA LEU A 328 6.05 -9.63 -8.38
C LEU A 328 5.23 -8.70 -9.28
N PHE A 329 4.18 -8.09 -8.72
CA PHE A 329 3.35 -7.11 -9.42
C PHE A 329 4.19 -5.95 -9.96
N GLY A 330 5.11 -5.39 -9.17
CA GLY A 330 5.95 -4.28 -9.63
C GLY A 330 6.87 -4.63 -10.80
N VAL A 331 7.38 -5.86 -10.84
CA VAL A 331 8.18 -6.37 -11.97
C VAL A 331 7.29 -6.61 -13.20
N SER A 332 6.15 -7.29 -13.01
CA SER A 332 5.20 -7.60 -14.09
C SER A 332 4.61 -6.35 -14.73
N ASP A 333 4.14 -5.39 -13.91
CA ASP A 333 3.59 -4.11 -14.35
C ASP A 333 4.60 -3.30 -15.17
N TYR A 334 5.86 -3.23 -14.70
CA TYR A 334 6.90 -2.53 -15.43
C TYR A 334 7.21 -3.16 -16.80
N LEU A 335 7.20 -4.50 -16.87
CA LEU A 335 7.47 -5.24 -18.10
C LEU A 335 6.25 -5.32 -19.03
N GLY A 336 5.04 -5.04 -18.53
CA GLY A 336 3.79 -5.23 -19.25
C GLY A 336 3.49 -6.71 -19.53
N VAL A 337 3.81 -7.59 -18.59
CA VAL A 337 3.55 -9.04 -18.64
C VAL A 337 2.51 -9.44 -17.59
N ASP A 338 1.95 -10.64 -17.74
CA ASP A 338 0.99 -11.18 -16.78
C ASP A 338 1.65 -11.49 -15.41
N ASP A 339 0.84 -11.52 -14.35
CA ASP A 339 1.29 -11.73 -12.95
C ASP A 339 1.67 -13.20 -12.62
N ASP A 340 2.15 -13.97 -13.59
CA ASP A 340 2.53 -15.38 -13.41
C ASP A 340 4.04 -15.62 -13.20
N LEU A 341 4.81 -14.54 -13.02
CA LEU A 341 6.24 -14.61 -12.74
C LEU A 341 6.52 -15.28 -11.39
N ASP A 342 7.36 -16.32 -11.39
CA ASP A 342 7.92 -16.84 -10.16
C ASP A 342 8.97 -15.89 -9.57
N LEU A 343 9.16 -15.95 -8.25
CA LEU A 343 10.04 -15.07 -7.51
C LEU A 343 11.50 -15.07 -8.01
N HIS A 344 12.02 -16.22 -8.43
CA HIS A 344 13.41 -16.29 -8.90
C HIS A 344 13.55 -15.55 -10.23
N THR A 345 12.63 -15.82 -11.17
CA THR A 345 12.60 -15.11 -12.46
C THR A 345 12.41 -13.61 -12.26
N ALA A 346 11.52 -13.18 -11.37
CA ALA A 346 11.31 -11.76 -11.07
C ALA A 346 12.57 -11.08 -10.50
N VAL A 347 13.30 -11.74 -9.58
CA VAL A 347 14.57 -11.22 -9.05
C VAL A 347 15.63 -11.11 -10.14
N ASP A 348 15.75 -12.11 -11.01
CA ASP A 348 16.71 -12.09 -12.12
C ASP A 348 16.41 -10.92 -13.08
N LEU A 349 15.14 -10.72 -13.45
CA LEU A 349 14.70 -9.62 -14.31
C LEU A 349 14.94 -8.25 -13.66
N PHE A 350 14.61 -8.11 -12.38
CA PHE A 350 14.87 -6.90 -11.60
C PHE A 350 16.37 -6.56 -11.54
N ASN A 351 17.23 -7.55 -11.26
CA ASN A 351 18.68 -7.36 -11.19
C ASN A 351 19.31 -7.08 -12.56
N ALA A 352 18.74 -7.59 -13.65
CA ALA A 352 19.21 -7.34 -15.00
C ALA A 352 18.83 -5.94 -15.54
N ASN A 353 17.78 -5.30 -14.99
CA ASN A 353 17.22 -4.06 -15.54
C ASN A 353 17.38 -2.85 -14.60
N SER A 354 18.37 -1.99 -14.87
CA SER A 354 18.66 -0.83 -14.01
C SER A 354 17.56 0.23 -13.99
N GLN A 355 16.84 0.43 -15.10
CA GLN A 355 15.73 1.38 -15.17
C GLN A 355 14.51 0.89 -14.38
N MET A 356 14.22 -0.41 -14.42
CA MET A 356 13.18 -1.02 -13.58
C MET A 356 13.50 -0.82 -12.10
N ARG A 357 14.76 -1.06 -11.68
CA ARG A 357 15.17 -0.83 -10.29
C ARG A 357 14.99 0.62 -9.87
N ALA A 358 15.38 1.58 -10.72
CA ALA A 358 15.18 3.00 -10.45
C ALA A 358 13.70 3.34 -10.31
N HIS A 359 12.85 2.86 -11.23
CA HIS A 359 11.40 3.09 -11.22
C HIS A 359 10.72 2.50 -9.99
N MET A 360 10.98 1.23 -9.70
CA MET A 360 10.43 0.56 -8.52
C MET A 360 10.92 1.23 -7.24
N ALA A 361 12.21 1.56 -7.13
CA ALA A 361 12.75 2.25 -5.96
C ALA A 361 12.15 3.64 -5.74
N ALA A 362 11.89 4.42 -6.79
CA ALA A 362 11.22 5.72 -6.65
C ALA A 362 9.75 5.62 -6.22
N ASN A 363 9.14 4.45 -6.43
CA ASN A 363 7.80 4.08 -5.97
C ASN A 363 7.81 3.22 -4.70
N ASN A 364 8.96 2.98 -4.07
CA ASN A 364 9.08 2.14 -2.88
C ASN A 364 9.16 3.02 -1.61
N ALA A 365 8.28 2.78 -0.64
CA ALA A 365 8.16 3.64 0.54
C ALA A 365 9.47 3.73 1.33
N ASP A 366 10.14 2.59 1.56
CA ASP A 366 11.43 2.54 2.23
C ASP A 366 12.51 3.33 1.48
N SER A 367 12.65 3.12 0.17
CA SER A 367 13.65 3.81 -0.63
C SER A 367 13.45 5.33 -0.57
N VAL A 368 12.20 5.81 -0.67
CA VAL A 368 11.89 7.24 -0.62
C VAL A 368 12.17 7.84 0.76
N VAL A 369 11.72 7.18 1.85
CA VAL A 369 11.90 7.73 3.21
C VAL A 369 13.37 7.74 3.65
N TYR A 370 14.13 6.69 3.32
CA TYR A 370 15.56 6.61 3.68
C TYR A 370 16.44 7.47 2.76
N ALA A 371 16.06 7.68 1.50
CA ALA A 371 16.69 8.69 0.65
C ALA A 371 16.48 10.10 1.21
N ALA A 372 15.24 10.44 1.61
CA ALA A 372 14.95 11.71 2.27
C ALA A 372 15.76 11.87 3.57
N LYS A 373 15.87 10.82 4.38
CA LYS A 373 16.70 10.81 5.59
C LYS A 373 18.18 11.05 5.29
N SER A 374 18.71 10.42 4.24
CA SER A 374 20.10 10.59 3.81
C SER A 374 20.39 12.00 3.31
N LEU A 375 19.44 12.62 2.59
CA LEU A 375 19.53 14.03 2.19
C LEU A 375 19.48 14.98 3.38
N GLN A 376 18.62 14.70 4.38
CA GLN A 376 18.62 15.46 5.62
C GLN A 376 19.99 15.41 6.30
N THR A 377 20.58 14.22 6.44
CA THR A 377 21.89 14.07 7.09
C THR A 377 22.96 14.85 6.32
N LEU A 378 22.99 14.73 4.99
CA LEU A 378 23.88 15.51 4.13
C LEU A 378 23.73 17.02 4.35
N GLN A 379 22.49 17.52 4.39
CA GLN A 379 22.19 18.94 4.59
C GLN A 379 22.65 19.43 5.96
N ARG A 380 22.42 18.65 7.01
CA ARG A 380 22.80 19.00 8.38
C ARG A 380 24.31 19.03 8.56
N ASN A 381 25.01 18.04 8.02
CA ASN A 381 26.47 18.00 8.06
C ASN A 381 27.05 19.25 7.38
N LYS A 382 26.49 19.68 6.24
CA LYS A 382 26.91 20.93 5.58
C LYS A 382 26.73 22.17 6.44
N ILE A 383 25.59 22.30 7.13
CA ILE A 383 25.34 23.44 8.03
C ILE A 383 26.33 23.43 9.20
N GLU A 384 26.60 22.26 9.78
CA GLU A 384 27.53 22.11 10.90
C GLU A 384 28.97 22.46 10.48
N TYR A 385 29.44 21.96 9.33
CA TYR A 385 30.77 22.32 8.83
C TYR A 385 30.89 23.81 8.53
N ALA A 386 29.89 24.42 7.89
CA ALA A 386 29.91 25.87 7.64
C ALA A 386 29.96 26.70 8.94
N TRP A 387 29.28 26.23 9.99
CA TRP A 387 29.35 26.87 11.31
C TRP A 387 30.70 26.67 11.99
N LEU A 388 31.31 25.49 11.90
CA LEU A 388 32.65 25.23 12.44
C LEU A 388 33.71 26.05 11.72
N ASP A 389 33.64 26.15 10.40
CA ASP A 389 34.55 26.97 9.61
C ASP A 389 34.44 28.45 10.01
N SER A 390 33.22 28.96 10.26
CA SER A 390 33.05 30.35 10.74
C SER A 390 33.66 30.64 12.10
N LEU A 391 33.89 29.62 12.94
CA LEU A 391 34.54 29.76 14.25
C LEU A 391 36.07 29.72 14.18
N ILE A 392 36.64 29.31 13.04
CA ILE A 392 38.10 29.25 12.83
C ILE A 392 38.61 30.56 12.20
N GLU A 393 37.72 31.33 11.55
CA GLU A 393 38.03 32.62 10.92
C GLU A 393 37.90 33.84 11.88
N ASP A 394 37.38 33.64 13.09
CA ASP A 394 37.36 34.60 14.22
C ASP A 394 38.51 34.32 15.21
#